data_AF-A0A9E1L5A2-F1
#
_entry.id   AF-A0A9E1L5A2-F1
#
_cell.length_a   1.000
_cell.length_b   1.000
_cell.length_c   1.000
_cell.angle_alpha   90.00
_cell.angle_beta   90.00
_cell.angle_gamma   90.00
#
_symmetry.space_group_name_H-M   'P 1'
#
loop_
_entity.id
_entity.type
_entity.pdbx_description
1 polymer ?
#
loop_
_entity_poly.entity_id
_entity_poly.type
_entity_poly.pdbx_seq_one_letter_code
_entity_poly.pdbx_strand_id
1 'polypeptide(L)'
;LALQIPDEELDVYPESWDTKPYLGDKGYLPHPRPRAAYAAMITRFDAEVGAIVKALKDNNVADNTIIVVTSDNGPSWVGGVDMDFFGSKGGLHGRKAQLWEGGIRVPTVVWWPEHIQPNSETQTPSAFWDWYPTLLAVADQEVKETDGINLLPSLTDQSEIPERGLYWEFGKSQAFRLGNWKLLQFNTKEGVDTHLYQLDKDESESVNVADTFPEQTALMKKLSIEARTKSSDFQSFLDKYHTK
;
A
#
# COMPACT_ATOMS: atom_id res chain seq x y z
N LEU A 1 -10.68 -9.24 8.63
CA LEU A 1 -10.49 -10.58 8.04
C LEU A 1 -11.14 -11.59 8.99
N ALA A 2 -11.86 -12.59 8.50
CA ALA A 2 -12.15 -13.74 9.36
C ALA A 2 -10.90 -14.61 9.39
N LEU A 3 -10.30 -14.81 10.56
CA LEU A 3 -9.18 -15.72 10.72
C LEU A 3 -9.72 -17.14 10.68
N GLN A 4 -9.52 -17.83 9.56
CA GLN A 4 -10.01 -19.17 9.32
C GLN A 4 -9.00 -19.93 8.47
N ILE A 5 -8.60 -21.10 8.96
CA ILE A 5 -7.61 -21.98 8.32
C ILE A 5 -7.89 -23.41 8.76
N PRO A 6 -7.55 -24.45 7.97
CA PRO A 6 -7.64 -25.83 8.44
C PRO A 6 -6.77 -26.09 9.67
N ASP A 7 -7.24 -26.95 10.58
CA ASP A 7 -6.53 -27.25 11.83
C ASP A 7 -5.09 -27.77 11.59
N GLU A 8 -4.89 -28.56 10.53
CA GLU A 8 -3.57 -29.08 10.14
C GLU A 8 -2.56 -27.97 9.83
N GLU A 9 -3.00 -26.87 9.24
CA GLU A 9 -2.15 -25.70 8.95
C GLU A 9 -1.94 -24.83 10.21
N LEU A 10 -2.93 -24.81 11.11
CA LEU A 10 -2.87 -24.09 12.38
C LEU A 10 -1.86 -24.73 13.34
N ASP A 11 -1.82 -26.06 13.38
CA ASP A 11 -1.03 -26.85 14.33
C ASP A 11 0.48 -26.86 14.04
N VAL A 12 0.90 -26.37 12.87
CA VAL A 12 2.32 -26.11 12.55
C VAL A 12 2.90 -25.02 13.46
N TYR A 13 2.05 -24.10 13.94
CA TYR A 13 2.47 -22.98 14.77
C TYR A 13 2.44 -23.34 16.25
N PRO A 14 3.34 -22.76 17.08
CA PRO A 14 3.35 -23.04 18.52
C PRO A 14 2.04 -22.61 19.21
N GLU A 15 1.51 -23.45 20.09
CA GLU A 15 0.38 -23.07 20.95
C GLU A 15 0.71 -21.84 21.83
N SER A 16 1.98 -21.69 22.21
CA SER A 16 2.46 -20.58 23.04
C SER A 16 2.30 -19.20 22.42
N TRP A 17 2.08 -19.12 21.11
CA TRP A 17 1.77 -17.84 20.45
C TRP A 17 0.43 -17.28 20.92
N ASP A 18 -0.52 -18.13 21.29
CA ASP A 18 -1.89 -17.76 21.60
C ASP A 18 -2.25 -18.09 23.06
N THR A 19 -1.91 -17.17 23.96
CA THR A 19 -2.28 -17.29 25.39
C THR A 19 -3.73 -16.88 25.68
N LYS A 20 -4.40 -16.23 24.72
CA LYS A 20 -5.80 -15.78 24.82
C LYS A 20 -6.49 -15.91 23.45
N PRO A 21 -7.74 -16.40 23.41
CA PRO A 21 -8.50 -16.48 22.18
C PRO A 21 -8.97 -15.09 21.73
N TYR A 22 -9.25 -14.96 20.43
CA TYR A 22 -10.03 -13.85 19.91
C TYR A 22 -11.52 -14.16 20.05
N LEU A 23 -12.26 -13.29 20.73
CA LEU A 23 -13.66 -13.54 21.10
C LEU A 23 -14.68 -13.05 20.04
N GLY A 24 -14.23 -12.49 18.91
CA GLY A 24 -15.13 -11.95 17.88
C GLY A 24 -15.71 -10.57 18.21
N ASP A 25 -15.16 -9.89 19.21
CA ASP A 25 -15.67 -8.61 19.75
C ASP A 25 -15.24 -7.37 18.94
N LYS A 26 -14.37 -7.54 17.94
CA LYS A 26 -13.81 -6.47 17.09
C LYS A 26 -14.00 -6.78 15.59
N GLY A 27 -15.16 -7.36 15.27
CA GLY A 27 -15.57 -7.77 13.93
C GLY A 27 -15.13 -9.19 13.54
N TYR A 28 -15.81 -9.79 12.57
CA TYR A 28 -15.61 -11.19 12.16
C TYR A 28 -15.81 -12.21 13.30
N LEU A 29 -15.50 -13.47 13.03
CA LEU A 29 -15.77 -14.61 13.90
C LEU A 29 -14.67 -14.79 14.96
N PRO A 30 -15.00 -15.35 16.14
CA PRO A 30 -14.01 -15.72 17.14
C PRO A 30 -13.03 -16.77 16.59
N HIS A 31 -11.82 -16.79 17.13
CA HIS A 31 -10.80 -17.79 16.81
C HIS A 31 -9.98 -18.14 18.06
N PRO A 32 -9.78 -19.43 18.38
CA PRO A 32 -9.08 -19.83 19.61
C PRO A 32 -7.58 -19.49 19.59
N ARG A 33 -6.96 -19.49 18.40
CA ARG A 33 -5.53 -19.27 18.18
C ARG A 33 -5.26 -18.21 17.10
N PRO A 34 -5.62 -16.94 17.34
CA PRO A 34 -5.64 -15.92 16.29
C PRO A 34 -4.26 -15.60 15.68
N ARG A 35 -3.18 -15.62 16.45
CA ARG A 35 -1.82 -15.36 15.91
C ARG A 35 -1.37 -16.52 15.03
N ALA A 36 -1.52 -17.77 15.50
CA ALA A 36 -1.24 -18.95 14.69
C ALA A 36 -2.06 -18.95 13.39
N ALA A 37 -3.36 -18.64 13.45
CA ALA A 37 -4.21 -18.59 12.26
C ALA A 37 -3.77 -17.51 11.27
N TYR A 38 -3.43 -16.31 11.75
CA TYR A 38 -2.96 -15.24 10.86
C TYR A 38 -1.66 -15.63 10.13
N ALA A 39 -0.69 -16.21 10.84
CA ALA A 39 0.54 -16.69 10.25
C ALA A 39 0.30 -17.85 9.27
N ALA A 40 -0.57 -18.80 9.62
CA ALA A 40 -0.95 -19.91 8.76
C ALA A 40 -1.62 -19.43 7.47
N MET A 41 -2.50 -18.43 7.53
CA MET A 41 -3.09 -17.83 6.33
C MET A 41 -2.04 -17.18 5.42
N ILE A 42 -1.00 -16.56 5.98
CA ILE A 42 0.12 -16.01 5.19
C ILE A 42 0.95 -17.12 4.57
N THR A 43 1.28 -18.18 5.30
CA THR A 43 1.99 -19.35 4.76
C THR A 43 1.21 -20.02 3.65
N ARG A 44 -0.11 -20.15 3.81
CA ARG A 44 -0.97 -20.70 2.78
C ARG A 44 -0.95 -19.83 1.53
N PHE A 45 -1.06 -18.51 1.68
CA PHE A 45 -0.95 -17.58 0.56
C PHE A 45 0.38 -17.74 -0.19
N ASP A 46 1.51 -17.84 0.52
CA ASP A 46 2.83 -18.11 -0.07
C ASP A 46 2.86 -19.46 -0.82
N ALA A 47 2.32 -20.52 -0.23
CA ALA A 47 2.22 -21.83 -0.86
C ALA A 47 1.33 -21.80 -2.12
N GLU A 48 0.23 -21.04 -2.11
CA GLU A 48 -0.66 -20.86 -3.26
C GLU A 48 0.04 -20.09 -4.40
N VAL A 49 0.83 -19.05 -4.09
CA VAL A 49 1.71 -18.38 -5.07
C VAL A 49 2.73 -19.39 -5.64
N GLY A 50 3.35 -20.20 -4.77
CA GLY A 50 4.27 -21.25 -5.18
C GLY A 50 3.63 -22.28 -6.12
N ALA A 51 2.37 -22.65 -5.88
CA ALA A 51 1.62 -23.55 -6.75
C ALA A 51 1.36 -22.94 -8.14
N ILE A 52 1.04 -21.64 -8.22
CA ILE A 52 0.89 -20.91 -9.49
C ILE A 52 2.23 -20.92 -10.24
N VAL A 53 3.33 -20.54 -9.59
CA VAL A 53 4.67 -20.54 -10.20
C VAL A 53 5.05 -21.93 -10.69
N LYS A 54 4.77 -22.97 -9.89
CA LYS A 54 5.02 -24.37 -10.29
C LYS A 54 4.21 -24.73 -11.53
N ALA A 55 2.91 -24.40 -11.57
CA ALA A 55 2.07 -24.68 -12.72
C ALA A 55 2.58 -23.98 -13.99
N LEU A 56 3.03 -22.73 -13.90
CA LEU A 56 3.62 -22.00 -15.03
C LEU A 56 4.90 -22.67 -15.54
N LYS A 57 5.76 -23.17 -14.62
CA LYS A 57 7.00 -23.90 -14.97
C LYS A 57 6.69 -25.24 -15.61
N ASP A 58 5.78 -26.03 -15.04
CA ASP A 58 5.37 -27.34 -15.58
C ASP A 58 4.79 -27.22 -17.00
N ASN A 59 4.20 -26.07 -17.34
CA ASN A 59 3.66 -25.77 -18.67
C ASN A 59 4.63 -25.01 -19.59
N ASN A 60 5.88 -24.78 -19.18
CA ASN A 60 6.90 -24.07 -19.95
C ASN A 60 6.50 -22.64 -20.40
N VAL A 61 5.71 -21.94 -19.58
CA VAL A 61 5.28 -20.55 -19.85
C VAL A 61 5.78 -19.55 -18.78
N ALA A 62 6.48 -20.05 -17.76
CA ALA A 62 7.02 -19.27 -16.65
C ALA A 62 7.90 -18.10 -17.08
N ASP A 63 8.80 -18.33 -18.03
CA ASP A 63 9.87 -17.39 -18.38
C ASP A 63 9.34 -16.07 -18.97
N ASN A 64 8.19 -16.14 -19.67
CA ASN A 64 7.50 -14.99 -20.25
C ASN A 64 6.13 -14.70 -19.58
N THR A 65 5.99 -15.04 -18.29
CA THR A 65 4.81 -14.65 -17.49
C THR A 65 5.22 -13.65 -16.42
N ILE A 66 4.56 -12.48 -16.38
CA ILE A 66 4.69 -11.53 -15.29
C ILE A 66 3.79 -11.94 -14.12
N ILE A 67 4.35 -11.96 -12.91
CA ILE A 67 3.62 -12.12 -11.65
C ILE A 67 3.85 -10.88 -10.79
N VAL A 68 2.78 -10.26 -10.33
CA VAL A 68 2.79 -9.14 -9.38
C VAL A 68 2.12 -9.59 -8.09
N VAL A 69 2.87 -9.64 -7.01
CA VAL A 69 2.35 -9.91 -5.66
C VAL A 69 2.36 -8.61 -4.87
N THR A 70 1.20 -8.16 -4.42
CA THR A 70 1.06 -6.91 -3.66
C THR A 70 -0.10 -6.99 -2.66
N SER A 71 -0.38 -5.90 -1.94
CA SER A 71 -1.51 -5.78 -1.02
C SER A 71 -2.42 -4.61 -1.38
N ASP A 72 -3.70 -4.70 -1.03
CA ASP A 72 -4.69 -3.66 -1.31
C ASP A 72 -4.61 -2.45 -0.35
N ASN A 73 -4.01 -2.63 0.83
CA ASN A 73 -3.76 -1.60 1.83
C ASN A 73 -2.79 -2.10 2.92
N GLY A 74 -2.39 -1.20 3.81
CA GLY A 74 -1.64 -1.55 5.02
C GLY A 74 -2.39 -2.48 5.98
N PRO A 75 -1.73 -2.96 7.04
CA PRO A 75 -2.26 -4.00 7.93
C PRO A 75 -3.55 -3.57 8.63
N SER A 76 -4.38 -4.56 8.96
CA SER A 76 -5.68 -4.35 9.60
C SER A 76 -5.64 -4.62 11.10
N TRP A 77 -6.51 -3.96 11.87
CA TRP A 77 -6.67 -4.14 13.31
C TRP A 77 -7.91 -4.97 13.70
N VAL A 78 -8.72 -5.38 12.72
CA VAL A 78 -10.00 -6.09 12.95
C VAL A 78 -9.83 -7.60 12.81
N GLY A 79 -10.69 -8.35 13.50
CA GLY A 79 -10.75 -9.81 13.35
C GLY A 79 -9.62 -10.57 14.06
N GLY A 80 -9.10 -10.06 15.16
CA GLY A 80 -8.12 -10.80 16.00
C GLY A 80 -6.66 -10.70 15.56
N VAL A 81 -6.35 -9.94 14.50
CA VAL A 81 -4.98 -9.71 14.05
C VAL A 81 -4.18 -8.94 15.10
N ASP A 82 -3.01 -9.46 15.45
CA ASP A 82 -2.06 -8.82 16.36
C ASP A 82 -0.89 -8.21 15.58
N MET A 83 -1.06 -6.96 15.14
CA MET A 83 -0.07 -6.27 14.31
C MET A 83 1.27 -6.03 15.02
N ASP A 84 1.25 -5.89 16.35
CA ASP A 84 2.46 -5.60 17.12
C ASP A 84 3.31 -6.86 17.28
N PHE A 85 2.67 -8.01 17.54
CA PHE A 85 3.36 -9.30 17.59
C PHE A 85 4.11 -9.62 16.30
N PHE A 86 3.49 -9.33 15.14
CA PHE A 86 4.09 -9.60 13.82
C PHE A 86 4.90 -8.43 13.25
N GLY A 87 4.96 -7.29 13.94
CA GLY A 87 5.59 -6.07 13.42
C GLY A 87 5.02 -5.66 12.06
N SER A 88 3.71 -5.86 11.81
CA SER A 88 3.10 -5.81 10.48
C SER A 88 3.24 -4.49 9.73
N LYS A 89 3.59 -3.41 10.43
CA LYS A 89 3.78 -2.07 9.85
C LYS A 89 5.22 -1.82 9.41
N GLY A 90 6.19 -2.67 9.77
CA GLY A 90 7.59 -2.48 9.42
C GLY A 90 8.19 -1.15 9.93
N GLY A 91 7.71 -0.62 11.04
CA GLY A 91 8.12 0.69 11.57
C GLY A 91 7.35 1.90 11.01
N LEU A 92 6.52 1.72 9.99
CA LEU A 92 5.70 2.79 9.41
C LEU A 92 4.54 3.19 10.32
N HIS A 93 4.10 4.45 10.18
CA HIS A 93 2.99 4.99 10.95
C HIS A 93 1.64 4.75 10.27
N GLY A 94 0.60 4.60 11.09
CA GLY A 94 -0.74 4.28 10.63
C GLY A 94 -0.94 2.83 10.19
N ARG A 95 -2.11 2.57 9.60
CA ARG A 95 -2.61 1.23 9.24
C ARG A 95 -3.73 1.36 8.22
N LYS A 96 -4.39 0.26 7.84
CA LYS A 96 -5.58 0.24 6.98
C LYS A 96 -6.53 1.41 7.28
N ALA A 97 -7.11 2.00 6.24
CA ALA A 97 -8.04 3.13 6.31
C ALA A 97 -7.43 4.45 6.85
N GLN A 98 -6.11 4.56 6.90
CA GLN A 98 -5.37 5.78 7.20
C GLN A 98 -4.38 6.07 6.06
N LEU A 99 -4.04 7.34 5.83
CA LEU A 99 -3.21 7.75 4.69
C LEU A 99 -1.73 7.99 5.03
N TRP A 100 -1.32 7.67 6.26
CA TRP A 100 0.08 7.51 6.65
C TRP A 100 0.72 6.34 5.89
N GLU A 101 2.05 6.29 5.80
CA GLU A 101 2.81 5.29 5.02
C GLU A 101 2.39 3.86 5.39
N GLY A 102 2.19 3.55 6.66
CA GLY A 102 1.73 2.24 7.12
C GLY A 102 0.30 1.87 6.69
N GLY A 103 -0.46 2.79 6.11
CA GLY A 103 -1.77 2.53 5.52
C GLY A 103 -1.78 2.40 4.00
N ILE A 104 -0.82 3.01 3.29
CA ILE A 104 -0.79 3.10 1.82
C ILE A 104 0.48 2.57 1.15
N ARG A 105 1.60 2.42 1.88
CA ARG A 105 2.83 1.77 1.41
C ARG A 105 2.71 0.28 1.70
N VAL A 106 2.71 -0.53 0.65
CA VAL A 106 2.47 -1.98 0.71
C VAL A 106 3.64 -2.75 0.08
N PRO A 107 3.92 -3.99 0.54
CA PRO A 107 4.90 -4.83 -0.12
C PRO A 107 4.47 -5.09 -1.56
N THR A 108 5.41 -5.01 -2.49
CA THR A 108 5.17 -5.32 -3.90
C THR A 108 6.38 -6.05 -4.45
N VAL A 109 6.16 -7.25 -4.99
CA VAL A 109 7.18 -8.08 -5.65
C VAL A 109 6.73 -8.34 -7.08
N VAL A 110 7.62 -8.11 -8.03
CA VAL A 110 7.39 -8.36 -9.45
C VAL A 110 8.37 -9.41 -9.93
N TRP A 111 7.86 -10.44 -10.60
CA TRP A 111 8.67 -11.54 -11.12
C TRP A 111 8.36 -11.75 -12.60
N TRP A 112 9.38 -11.64 -13.44
CA TRP A 112 9.30 -11.89 -14.88
C TRP A 112 10.68 -12.28 -15.42
N PRO A 113 11.02 -13.58 -15.46
CA PRO A 113 12.41 -14.06 -15.59
C PRO A 113 13.19 -13.56 -16.81
N GLU A 114 12.57 -13.47 -17.98
CA GLU A 114 13.25 -13.04 -19.21
C GLU A 114 13.44 -11.52 -19.31
N HIS A 115 12.75 -10.73 -18.47
CA HIS A 115 12.64 -9.29 -18.65
C HIS A 115 13.12 -8.47 -17.46
N ILE A 116 13.05 -9.02 -16.24
CA ILE A 116 13.45 -8.33 -15.02
C ILE A 116 14.72 -8.95 -14.47
N GLN A 117 15.72 -8.12 -14.20
CA GLN A 117 16.96 -8.58 -13.57
C GLN A 117 16.65 -9.23 -12.20
N PRO A 118 17.07 -10.49 -11.96
CA PRO A 118 16.83 -11.14 -10.68
C PRO A 118 17.56 -10.42 -9.55
N ASN A 119 16.96 -10.44 -8.35
CA ASN A 119 17.48 -9.78 -7.13
C ASN A 119 17.74 -8.28 -7.31
N SER A 120 16.96 -7.62 -8.16
CA SER A 120 16.96 -6.16 -8.28
C SER A 120 15.90 -5.52 -7.37
N GLU A 121 16.11 -4.25 -7.05
CA GLU A 121 15.16 -3.41 -6.32
C GLU A 121 15.02 -2.05 -7.01
N THR A 122 13.89 -1.39 -6.81
CA THR A 122 13.66 -0.01 -7.23
C THR A 122 13.04 0.78 -6.09
N GLN A 123 13.51 2.02 -5.92
CA GLN A 123 12.97 2.98 -4.95
C GLN A 123 11.99 3.97 -5.59
N THR A 124 11.71 3.81 -6.89
CA THR A 124 10.75 4.64 -7.62
C THR A 124 9.36 4.49 -6.99
N PRO A 125 8.74 5.59 -6.50
CA PRO A 125 7.39 5.53 -5.98
C PRO A 125 6.39 5.13 -7.07
N SER A 126 5.60 4.10 -6.80
CA SER A 126 4.49 3.66 -7.64
C SER A 126 3.17 3.72 -6.88
N ALA A 127 2.07 3.67 -7.62
CA ALA A 127 0.72 3.63 -7.10
C ALA A 127 -0.09 2.53 -7.80
N PHE A 128 -1.18 2.10 -7.17
CA PHE A 128 -1.97 0.97 -7.66
C PHE A 128 -2.52 1.20 -9.08
N TRP A 129 -2.84 2.44 -9.42
CA TRP A 129 -3.35 2.82 -10.75
C TRP A 129 -2.31 2.76 -11.87
N ASP A 130 -1.02 2.61 -11.56
CA ASP A 130 0.05 2.42 -12.56
C ASP A 130 0.07 1.01 -13.16
N TRP A 131 -0.50 0.03 -12.46
CA TRP A 131 -0.55 -1.33 -12.97
C TRP A 131 -1.42 -1.46 -14.22
N TYR A 132 -2.44 -0.60 -14.39
CA TYR A 132 -3.25 -0.59 -15.60
C TYR A 132 -2.43 -0.29 -16.87
N PRO A 133 -1.78 0.88 -17.02
CA PRO A 133 -0.96 1.15 -18.21
C PRO A 133 0.26 0.24 -18.31
N THR A 134 0.84 -0.20 -17.18
CA THR A 134 1.98 -1.13 -17.18
C THR A 134 1.58 -2.49 -17.78
N LEU A 135 0.46 -3.08 -17.36
CA LEU A 135 0.01 -4.37 -17.89
C LEU A 135 -0.45 -4.29 -19.35
N LEU A 136 -1.01 -3.14 -19.78
CA LEU A 136 -1.29 -2.91 -21.20
C LEU A 136 -0.01 -2.81 -22.03
N ALA A 137 1.03 -2.14 -21.52
CA ALA A 137 2.33 -2.09 -22.19
C ALA A 137 2.96 -3.49 -22.31
N VAL A 138 2.85 -4.33 -21.28
CA VAL A 138 3.28 -5.74 -21.32
C VAL A 138 2.54 -6.53 -22.41
N ALA A 139 1.24 -6.25 -22.60
CA ALA A 139 0.40 -6.90 -23.59
C ALA A 139 0.48 -6.27 -25.00
N ASP A 140 1.37 -5.29 -25.21
CA ASP A 140 1.46 -4.49 -26.45
C ASP A 140 0.10 -3.91 -26.88
N GLN A 141 -0.63 -3.35 -25.90
CA GLN A 141 -1.94 -2.74 -26.09
C GLN A 141 -1.89 -1.23 -25.90
N GLU A 142 -2.75 -0.52 -26.62
CA GLU A 142 -2.90 0.92 -26.47
C GLU A 142 -3.44 1.29 -25.08
N VAL A 143 -2.75 2.23 -24.43
CA VAL A 143 -3.18 2.82 -23.16
C VAL A 143 -4.16 3.95 -23.46
N LYS A 144 -5.40 3.80 -22.98
CA LYS A 144 -6.37 4.90 -22.93
C LYS A 144 -5.98 5.92 -21.87
N GLU A 145 -6.60 7.09 -21.89
CA GLU A 145 -6.40 8.13 -20.86
C GLU A 145 -6.54 7.54 -19.44
N THR A 146 -5.50 7.75 -18.63
CA THR A 146 -5.36 7.20 -17.28
C THR A 146 -4.46 8.11 -16.44
N ASP A 147 -4.66 8.10 -15.12
CA ASP A 147 -3.78 8.78 -14.16
C ASP A 147 -2.49 7.99 -13.88
N GLY A 148 -2.45 6.73 -14.33
CA GLY A 148 -1.30 5.84 -14.18
C GLY A 148 -0.19 6.13 -15.17
N ILE A 149 1.01 5.67 -14.82
CA ILE A 149 2.16 5.68 -15.72
C ILE A 149 2.68 4.27 -15.94
N ASN A 150 3.34 4.06 -17.07
CA ASN A 150 3.96 2.79 -17.39
C ASN A 150 5.23 2.58 -16.56
N LEU A 151 5.23 1.61 -15.65
CA LEU A 151 6.37 1.23 -14.81
C LEU A 151 7.34 0.29 -15.54
N LEU A 152 6.96 -0.24 -16.70
CA LEU A 152 7.72 -1.28 -17.40
C LEU A 152 9.20 -0.94 -17.59
N PRO A 153 9.59 0.28 -18.04
CA PRO A 153 11.01 0.63 -18.15
C PRO A 153 11.76 0.50 -16.81
N SER A 154 11.19 1.04 -15.72
CA SER A 154 11.81 0.93 -14.39
C SER A 154 11.97 -0.51 -13.92
N LEU A 155 11.08 -1.41 -14.34
CA LEU A 155 11.14 -2.83 -14.01
C LEU A 155 12.19 -3.59 -14.85
N THR A 156 12.31 -3.29 -16.14
CA THR A 156 13.12 -4.09 -17.07
C THR A 156 14.55 -3.60 -17.28
N ASP A 157 14.76 -2.28 -17.29
CA ASP A 157 16.06 -1.67 -17.54
C ASP A 157 16.47 -0.64 -16.47
N GLN A 158 15.69 -0.55 -15.39
CA GLN A 158 15.90 0.38 -14.27
C GLN A 158 15.93 1.85 -14.69
N SER A 159 15.27 2.19 -15.81
CA SER A 159 15.09 3.58 -16.20
C SER A 159 14.40 4.40 -15.13
N GLU A 160 14.85 5.64 -14.97
CA GLU A 160 14.17 6.61 -14.13
C GLU A 160 12.80 6.94 -14.69
N ILE A 161 11.82 6.96 -13.81
CA ILE A 161 10.48 7.44 -14.10
C ILE A 161 10.41 8.91 -13.70
N PRO A 162 9.80 9.79 -14.52
CA PRO A 162 9.62 11.19 -14.16
C PRO A 162 8.95 11.36 -12.80
N GLU A 163 9.49 12.28 -11.99
CA GLU A 163 8.88 12.64 -10.72
C GLU A 163 7.46 13.17 -10.96
N ARG A 164 6.52 12.72 -10.11
CA ARG A 164 5.12 13.15 -10.16
C ARG A 164 4.49 13.17 -8.79
N GLY A 165 3.37 13.88 -8.71
CA GLY A 165 2.50 13.88 -7.54
C GLY A 165 1.69 12.58 -7.45
N LEU A 166 1.69 11.94 -6.28
CA LEU A 166 0.78 10.86 -5.95
C LEU A 166 -0.28 11.37 -4.98
N TYR A 167 -1.56 11.10 -5.25
CA TYR A 167 -2.69 11.67 -4.52
C TYR A 167 -3.58 10.57 -3.93
N TRP A 168 -4.00 10.75 -2.68
CA TRP A 168 -5.02 9.91 -2.04
C TRP A 168 -6.01 10.76 -1.27
N GLU A 169 -7.26 10.31 -1.24
CA GLU A 169 -8.31 10.88 -0.42
C GLU A 169 -9.19 9.77 0.15
N PHE A 170 -9.43 9.80 1.47
CA PHE A 170 -10.24 8.80 2.14
C PHE A 170 -10.93 9.40 3.37
N GLY A 171 -12.26 9.37 3.37
CA GLY A 171 -13.08 9.89 4.47
C GLY A 171 -12.82 11.37 4.76
N LYS A 172 -12.12 11.66 5.86
CA LYS A 172 -11.79 13.01 6.33
C LYS A 172 -10.30 13.34 6.17
N SER A 173 -9.59 12.57 5.37
CA SER A 173 -8.14 12.67 5.21
C SER A 173 -7.78 12.77 3.73
N GLN A 174 -6.72 13.51 3.46
CA GLN A 174 -6.09 13.61 2.14
C GLN A 174 -4.57 13.48 2.31
N ALA A 175 -3.92 12.79 1.37
CA ALA A 175 -2.47 12.68 1.29
C ALA A 175 -1.99 13.07 -0.11
N PHE A 176 -0.85 13.76 -0.17
CA PHE A 176 -0.17 14.07 -1.42
C PHE A 176 1.33 13.90 -1.25
N ARG A 177 1.95 13.11 -2.12
CA ARG A 177 3.40 12.88 -2.13
C ARG A 177 4.01 13.43 -3.40
N LEU A 178 5.11 14.16 -3.26
CA LEU A 178 5.97 14.57 -4.37
C LEU A 178 7.43 14.44 -3.92
N GLY A 179 8.16 13.55 -4.59
CA GLY A 179 9.50 13.16 -4.17
C GLY A 179 9.51 12.63 -2.73
N ASN A 180 10.36 13.22 -1.90
CA ASN A 180 10.50 12.89 -0.48
C ASN A 180 9.50 13.63 0.41
N TRP A 181 8.72 14.57 -0.14
CA TRP A 181 7.76 15.34 0.65
C TRP A 181 6.40 14.67 0.63
N LYS A 182 5.79 14.56 1.82
CA LYS A 182 4.43 14.07 1.97
C LYS A 182 3.59 15.03 2.80
N LEU A 183 2.54 15.55 2.18
CA LEU A 183 1.49 16.34 2.81
C LEU A 183 0.38 15.41 3.30
N LEU A 184 -0.07 15.62 4.52
CA LEU A 184 -1.27 15.01 5.08
C LEU A 184 -2.20 16.10 5.60
N GLN A 185 -3.47 16.01 5.25
CA GLN A 185 -4.50 16.96 5.68
C GLN A 185 -5.67 16.22 6.31
N PHE A 186 -6.13 16.70 7.46
CA PHE A 186 -7.24 16.13 8.21
C PHE A 186 -8.35 17.16 8.42
N ASN A 187 -9.59 16.77 8.13
CA ASN A 187 -10.75 17.58 8.43
C ASN A 187 -11.11 17.47 9.92
N THR A 188 -10.90 18.54 10.67
CA THR A 188 -11.19 18.62 12.11
C THR A 188 -12.37 19.55 12.37
N LYS A 189 -12.78 19.70 13.64
CA LYS A 189 -13.79 20.69 14.02
C LYS A 189 -13.29 22.13 13.91
N GLU A 190 -11.97 22.32 13.99
CA GLU A 190 -11.30 23.63 14.04
C GLU A 190 -10.83 24.09 12.65
N GLY A 191 -10.89 23.21 11.64
CA GLY A 191 -10.45 23.47 10.28
C GLY A 191 -9.66 22.30 9.70
N VAL A 192 -8.77 22.61 8.76
CA VAL A 192 -7.87 21.60 8.17
C VAL A 192 -6.56 21.55 8.95
N ASP A 193 -6.38 20.47 9.69
CA ASP A 193 -5.09 20.17 10.33
C ASP A 193 -4.11 19.67 9.27
N THR A 194 -2.93 20.28 9.21
CA THR A 194 -1.96 20.07 8.13
C THR A 194 -0.66 19.56 8.70
N HIS A 195 -0.21 18.45 8.14
CA HIS A 195 1.08 17.86 8.43
C HIS A 195 1.94 17.79 7.16
N LEU A 196 3.25 17.96 7.32
CA LEU A 196 4.24 17.79 6.27
C LEU A 196 5.39 16.93 6.79
N TYR A 197 5.83 15.97 5.98
CA TYR A 197 6.90 15.02 6.31
C TYR A 197 7.97 14.97 5.21
N GLN A 198 9.22 14.70 5.60
CA GLN A 198 10.36 14.39 4.74
C GLN A 198 10.66 12.89 4.85
N LEU A 199 10.13 12.09 3.94
CA LEU A 199 10.14 10.61 4.02
C LEU A 199 11.54 9.99 3.92
N ASP A 200 12.50 10.68 3.32
CA ASP A 200 13.91 10.25 3.27
C ASP A 200 14.62 10.36 4.63
N LYS A 201 14.08 11.18 5.54
CA LYS A 201 14.61 11.38 6.89
C LYS A 201 13.74 10.77 7.97
N ASP A 202 12.46 10.61 7.68
CA ASP A 202 11.44 10.17 8.63
C ASP A 202 10.32 9.40 7.89
N GLU A 203 10.62 8.16 7.49
CA GLU A 203 9.62 7.25 6.89
C GLU A 203 8.52 6.84 7.88
N SER A 204 8.77 7.03 9.18
CA SER A 204 7.79 6.80 10.24
C SER A 204 6.84 7.97 10.44
N GLU A 205 7.02 9.08 9.71
CA GLU A 205 6.19 10.28 9.78
C GLU A 205 5.95 10.77 11.23
N SER A 206 7.00 10.68 12.04
CA SER A 206 7.01 10.97 13.48
C SER A 206 7.16 12.46 13.79
N VAL A 207 7.75 13.24 12.88
CA VAL A 207 8.03 14.68 13.07
C VAL A 207 7.30 15.50 12.01
N ASN A 208 6.19 16.14 12.42
CA ASN A 208 5.51 17.11 11.55
C ASN A 208 6.37 18.37 11.41
N VAL A 209 6.80 18.68 10.18
CA VAL A 209 7.64 19.84 9.87
C VAL A 209 6.91 20.97 9.15
N ALA A 210 5.57 20.96 9.14
CA ALA A 210 4.76 21.92 8.39
C ALA A 210 5.07 23.38 8.74
N ASP A 211 5.21 23.69 10.04
CA ASP A 211 5.51 25.03 10.54
C ASP A 211 6.99 25.41 10.37
N THR A 212 7.88 24.41 10.26
CA THR A 212 9.32 24.63 10.04
C THR A 212 9.62 24.94 8.57
N PHE A 213 8.83 24.42 7.64
CA PHE A 213 8.97 24.66 6.20
C PHE A 213 7.69 25.26 5.59
N PRO A 214 7.28 26.48 5.99
CA PRO A 214 5.99 27.05 5.60
C PRO A 214 5.84 27.24 4.08
N GLU A 215 6.93 27.61 3.38
CA GLU A 215 6.92 27.75 1.92
C GLU A 215 6.71 26.40 1.22
N GLN A 216 7.38 25.35 1.68
CA GLN A 216 7.20 23.98 1.16
C GLN A 216 5.79 23.46 1.46
N THR A 217 5.26 23.71 2.66
CA THR A 217 3.89 23.37 3.03
C THR A 217 2.89 24.04 2.09
N ALA A 218 3.06 25.34 1.81
CA ALA A 218 2.20 26.08 0.89
C ALA A 218 2.29 25.53 -0.54
N LEU A 219 3.49 25.20 -1.01
CA LEU A 219 3.70 24.58 -2.33
C LEU A 219 2.99 23.22 -2.41
N MET A 220 3.20 22.33 -1.44
CA MET A 220 2.58 21.00 -1.42
C MET A 220 1.06 21.08 -1.36
N LYS A 221 0.50 22.03 -0.59
CA LYS A 221 -0.95 22.29 -0.58
C LYS A 221 -1.45 22.69 -1.96
N LYS A 222 -0.80 23.66 -2.59
CA LYS A 222 -1.16 24.12 -3.95
C LYS A 222 -1.16 22.94 -4.93
N LEU A 223 -0.08 22.17 -4.97
CA LEU A 223 0.05 21.03 -5.87
C LEU A 223 -0.97 19.93 -5.58
N SER A 224 -1.31 19.70 -4.31
CA SER A 224 -2.35 18.71 -3.95
C SER A 224 -3.74 19.08 -4.47
N ILE A 225 -4.05 20.37 -4.56
CA ILE A 225 -5.30 20.87 -5.14
C ILE A 225 -5.29 20.68 -6.66
N GLU A 226 -4.17 20.98 -7.31
CA GLU A 226 -4.00 20.85 -8.76
C GLU A 226 -4.05 19.39 -9.22
N ALA A 227 -3.53 18.46 -8.40
CA ALA A 227 -3.56 17.03 -8.66
C ALA A 227 -4.97 16.40 -8.55
N ARG A 228 -5.95 17.11 -7.97
CA ARG A 228 -7.29 16.57 -7.73
C ARG A 228 -8.26 16.91 -8.87
N THR A 229 -8.81 15.88 -9.49
CA THR A 229 -9.99 16.02 -10.36
C THR A 229 -11.26 16.12 -9.52
N LYS A 230 -12.00 17.23 -9.64
CA LYS A 230 -13.27 17.42 -8.91
C LYS A 230 -14.34 16.43 -9.40
N SER A 231 -15.08 15.85 -8.46
CA SER A 231 -16.22 14.97 -8.74
C SER A 231 -17.46 15.46 -8.01
N SER A 232 -18.61 15.41 -8.68
CA SER A 232 -19.92 15.64 -8.05
C SER A 232 -20.30 14.52 -7.08
N ASP A 233 -19.83 13.30 -7.34
CA ASP A 233 -20.17 12.10 -6.60
C ASP A 233 -19.24 11.91 -5.39
N PHE A 234 -17.99 12.38 -5.52
CA PHE A 234 -16.96 12.30 -4.49
C PHE A 234 -16.47 13.69 -4.10
N GLN A 235 -17.30 14.38 -3.31
CA GLN A 235 -16.99 15.71 -2.77
C GLN A 235 -15.87 15.63 -1.74
N SER A 236 -14.91 16.55 -1.82
CA SER A 236 -13.84 16.63 -0.84
C SER A 236 -14.20 17.58 0.28
N PHE A 237 -13.75 17.27 1.49
CA PHE A 237 -13.81 18.26 2.57
C PHE A 237 -13.01 19.52 2.23
N LEU A 238 -11.96 19.41 1.42
CA LEU A 238 -11.11 20.50 0.98
C LEU A 238 -11.84 21.51 0.08
N ASP A 239 -12.93 21.10 -0.59
CA ASP A 239 -13.73 22.01 -1.42
C ASP A 239 -14.34 23.16 -0.61
N LYS A 240 -14.47 23.02 0.71
CA LYS A 240 -14.95 24.08 1.62
C LYS A 240 -13.86 25.07 2.02
N TYR A 241 -12.60 24.67 1.96
CA TYR A 241 -11.45 25.42 2.49
C TYR A 241 -10.58 26.01 1.38
N HIS A 242 -10.71 25.50 0.16
CA HIS A 242 -10.01 25.99 -1.02
C HIS A 242 -11.01 26.67 -1.95
N THR A 243 -11.51 27.82 -1.53
CA THR A 243 -12.16 28.78 -2.44
C THR A 243 -11.06 29.55 -3.18
N LYS A 244 -11.21 29.65 -4.52
CA LYS A 244 -10.30 30.35 -5.44
C LYS A 244 -9.84 31.71 -4.95
#